data_AF-A0AAU7ZRN6-F1
#
_entry.id   AF-A0AAU7ZRN6-F1
#
_cell.length_a   1.000
_cell.length_b   1.000
_cell.length_c   1.000
_cell.angle_alpha   90.00
_cell.angle_beta   90.00
_cell.angle_gamma   90.00
#
_symmetry.space_group_name_H-M   'P 1'
#
loop_
_entity.id
_entity.type
_entity.pdbx_description
1 polymer ?
#
loop_
_entity_poly.entity_id
_entity_poly.type
_entity_poly.pdbx_seq_one_letter_code
_entity_poly.pdbx_strand_id
1 'polypeptide(L)'
;MTDTVPTAEEASGDFSDSGVDIYDPNSTHANPAYNPALPISASNPQSLRKQFEYNGKLNVIPPGELNSASLTMLRQYVPQPNQMSGMMGMNMNGQPTVVGAGNDSNNYLDLRKELHYTDQGAIRVDHDFNRGSTAFIRYSAQGEHGFIPENLPGFGYYHDNLAQQGVLGLSTVLSSRMLNTATLAISRLSMNHTTESANKNDIVDQLGIQGVGFGGPGAWGAPYFTVQEYSPFGDSYSATPMHAWDTIIEGRDSLTFQTGKHTSNSAAFTGGTSGRCGASFRTVATTSSPSASPHKP
;
A
#
# COMPACT_ATOMS: atom_id res chain seq x y z
N MET A 1 1.95 -2.52 18.01
CA MET A 1 2.26 -3.84 17.42
C MET A 1 3.48 -4.38 18.14
N THR A 2 3.64 -5.70 18.29
CA THR A 2 4.88 -6.28 18.80
C THR A 2 5.71 -6.78 17.63
N ASP A 3 6.96 -6.33 17.58
CA ASP A 3 7.90 -6.53 16.48
C ASP A 3 9.18 -7.21 16.98
N THR A 4 9.92 -7.84 16.07
CA THR A 4 11.22 -8.44 16.36
C THR A 4 12.31 -7.62 15.69
N VAL A 5 13.17 -6.99 16.49
CA VAL A 5 14.31 -6.19 16.02
C VAL A 5 15.63 -6.78 16.53
N PRO A 6 16.74 -6.64 15.78
CA PRO A 6 18.03 -7.14 16.21
C PRO A 6 18.54 -6.43 17.46
N THR A 7 19.27 -7.18 18.29
CA THR A 7 20.03 -6.60 19.41
C THR A 7 21.21 -5.76 18.89
N ALA A 8 21.87 -5.01 19.79
CA ALA A 8 23.02 -4.21 19.41
C ALA A 8 24.19 -5.09 18.94
N GLU A 9 24.34 -6.25 19.58
CA GLU A 9 25.31 -7.29 19.27
C GLU A 9 25.04 -7.86 17.87
N GLU A 10 23.82 -8.31 17.60
CA GLU A 10 23.42 -8.85 16.30
C GLU A 10 23.57 -7.83 15.18
N ALA A 11 23.14 -6.58 15.41
CA ALA A 11 23.30 -5.47 14.46
C ALA A 11 24.78 -5.13 14.18
N SER A 12 25.69 -5.55 15.06
CA SER A 12 27.13 -5.43 14.90
C SER A 12 27.82 -6.67 14.32
N GLY A 13 27.05 -7.73 14.01
CA GLY A 13 27.54 -8.98 13.44
C GLY A 13 27.95 -10.03 14.47
N ASP A 14 27.60 -9.85 15.75
CA ASP A 14 27.85 -10.82 16.81
C ASP A 14 26.59 -11.64 17.08
N PHE A 15 26.61 -12.92 16.69
CA PHE A 15 25.52 -13.87 16.84
C PHE A 15 25.88 -14.99 17.82
N SER A 16 26.85 -14.80 18.71
CA SER A 16 27.27 -15.85 19.67
C SER A 16 26.13 -16.36 20.55
N ASP A 17 25.18 -15.48 20.84
CA ASP A 17 24.10 -15.73 21.79
C ASP A 17 22.81 -16.19 21.08
N SER A 18 22.83 -16.25 19.75
CA SER A 18 21.69 -16.69 18.92
C SER A 18 21.34 -18.17 19.07
N GLY A 19 22.26 -18.97 19.61
CA GLY A 19 22.11 -20.43 19.75
C GLY A 19 22.28 -21.22 18.45
N VAL A 20 22.72 -20.58 17.36
CA VAL A 20 22.97 -21.23 16.06
C VAL A 20 24.34 -20.92 15.51
N ASP A 21 24.87 -21.87 14.74
CA ASP A 21 26.14 -21.70 14.06
C ASP A 21 25.94 -20.95 12.73
N ILE A 22 26.66 -19.84 12.57
CA ILE A 22 26.67 -19.06 11.32
C ILE A 22 27.96 -19.33 10.54
N TYR A 23 27.84 -19.47 9.22
CA TYR A 23 28.91 -19.93 8.35
C TYR A 23 29.24 -18.92 7.26
N ASP A 24 30.52 -18.76 6.96
CA ASP A 24 31.00 -17.88 5.89
C ASP A 24 30.61 -18.46 4.51
N PRO A 25 29.78 -17.76 3.72
CA PRO A 25 29.38 -18.22 2.39
C PRO A 25 30.55 -18.33 1.42
N ASN A 26 31.60 -17.52 1.57
CA ASN A 26 32.77 -17.50 0.68
C ASN A 26 33.72 -18.69 0.91
N SER A 27 33.58 -19.37 2.05
CA SER A 27 34.36 -20.56 2.40
C SER A 27 33.79 -21.87 1.84
N THR A 28 32.71 -21.81 1.07
CA THR A 28 32.00 -23.00 0.58
C THR A 28 32.89 -23.84 -0.34
N HIS A 29 33.08 -25.12 0.02
CA HIS A 29 33.80 -26.09 -0.81
C HIS A 29 33.15 -27.48 -0.75
N ALA A 30 33.44 -28.33 -1.73
CA ALA A 30 32.92 -29.69 -1.76
C ALA A 30 33.46 -30.50 -0.58
N ASN A 31 32.60 -31.29 0.07
CA ASN A 31 33.01 -32.21 1.13
C ASN A 31 33.75 -33.41 0.52
N PRO A 32 35.06 -33.60 0.76
CA PRO A 32 35.81 -34.74 0.21
C PRO A 32 35.33 -36.09 0.75
N ALA A 33 34.65 -36.09 1.91
CA ALA A 33 34.09 -37.28 2.55
C ALA A 33 32.61 -37.52 2.19
N TYR A 34 32.04 -36.76 1.25
CA TYR A 34 30.66 -36.95 0.83
C TYR A 34 30.44 -38.31 0.17
N ASN A 35 29.43 -39.04 0.63
CA ASN A 35 29.01 -40.30 0.05
C ASN A 35 27.69 -40.13 -0.73
N PRO A 36 27.70 -40.23 -2.08
CA PRO A 36 26.50 -40.06 -2.90
C PRO A 36 25.50 -41.22 -2.77
N ALA A 37 25.88 -42.34 -2.15
CA ALA A 37 24.97 -43.46 -1.88
C ALA A 37 24.10 -43.25 -0.62
N LEU A 38 24.40 -42.20 0.18
CA LEU A 38 23.63 -41.85 1.37
C LEU A 38 22.88 -40.52 1.15
N PRO A 39 21.71 -40.33 1.77
CA PRO A 39 21.01 -39.05 1.73
C PRO A 39 21.88 -37.90 2.25
N ILE A 40 21.67 -36.71 1.67
CA ILE A 40 22.29 -35.47 2.16
C ILE A 40 21.75 -35.17 3.55
N SER A 41 22.63 -35.00 4.53
CA SER A 41 22.28 -34.74 5.93
C SER A 41 23.44 -34.02 6.65
N ALA A 42 23.22 -33.58 7.89
CA ALA A 42 24.26 -32.94 8.70
C ALA A 42 25.52 -33.81 8.88
N SER A 43 25.36 -35.14 8.91
CA SER A 43 26.45 -36.12 9.01
C SER A 43 26.97 -36.62 7.65
N ASN A 44 26.34 -36.25 6.53
CA ASN A 44 26.83 -36.50 5.16
C ASN A 44 26.56 -35.26 4.27
N PRO A 45 27.17 -34.11 4.56
CA PRO A 45 26.91 -32.89 3.81
C PRO A 45 27.62 -32.94 2.46
N GLN A 46 26.98 -32.42 1.41
CA GLN A 46 27.59 -32.33 0.08
C GLN A 46 28.64 -31.20 -0.01
N SER A 47 28.48 -30.16 0.81
CA SER A 47 29.39 -29.01 0.86
C SER A 47 29.68 -28.64 2.30
N LEU A 48 30.90 -28.19 2.57
CA LEU A 48 31.34 -27.69 3.86
C LEU A 48 31.54 -26.18 3.77
N ARG A 49 31.31 -25.51 4.90
CA ARG A 49 31.61 -24.09 5.11
C ARG A 49 32.34 -23.94 6.44
N LYS A 50 33.21 -22.94 6.52
CA LYS A 50 33.86 -22.52 7.75
C LYS A 50 32.87 -21.70 8.58
N GLN A 51 32.75 -22.01 9.86
CA GLN A 51 32.00 -21.20 10.81
C GLN A 51 32.67 -19.84 10.99
N PHE A 52 31.89 -18.78 11.17
CA PHE A 52 32.45 -17.47 11.50
C PHE A 52 33.12 -17.49 12.87
N GLU A 53 34.31 -16.92 12.95
CA GLU A 53 35.07 -16.77 14.18
C GLU A 53 35.85 -15.46 14.11
N TYR A 54 35.72 -14.62 15.14
CA TYR A 54 36.46 -13.38 15.24
C TYR A 54 36.92 -13.16 16.69
N ASN A 55 38.19 -12.80 16.89
CA ASN A 55 38.82 -12.63 18.21
C ASN A 55 38.64 -13.83 19.15
N GLY A 56 38.60 -15.06 18.63
CA GLY A 56 38.43 -16.29 19.42
C GLY A 56 37.00 -16.55 19.88
N LYS A 57 36.02 -15.78 19.39
CA LYS A 57 34.58 -15.97 19.64
C LYS A 57 33.92 -16.53 18.38
N LEU A 58 33.24 -17.67 18.51
CA LEU A 58 32.46 -18.29 17.44
C LEU A 58 31.20 -17.47 17.16
N ASN A 59 30.68 -17.57 15.93
CA ASN A 59 29.48 -16.89 15.46
C ASN A 59 29.58 -15.36 15.45
N VAL A 60 30.79 -14.85 15.20
CA VAL A 60 31.04 -13.40 15.04
C VAL A 60 31.58 -13.12 13.65
N ILE A 61 30.85 -12.30 12.90
CA ILE A 61 31.27 -11.86 11.57
C ILE A 61 32.38 -10.82 11.73
N PRO A 62 33.55 -10.99 11.09
CA PRO A 62 34.61 -9.98 11.13
C PRO A 62 34.11 -8.60 10.65
N PRO A 63 34.43 -7.49 11.34
CA PRO A 63 33.92 -6.17 10.98
C PRO A 63 34.23 -5.71 9.56
N GLY A 64 35.33 -6.20 8.97
CA GLY A 64 35.73 -5.90 7.58
C GLY A 64 34.88 -6.59 6.52
N GLU A 65 34.07 -7.59 6.90
CA GLU A 65 33.16 -8.32 6.01
C GLU A 65 31.73 -7.77 6.08
N LEU A 66 31.45 -6.86 7.02
CA LEU A 66 30.16 -6.21 7.15
C LEU A 66 30.02 -5.08 6.14
N ASN A 67 28.89 -5.06 5.44
CA ASN A 67 28.56 -4.00 4.50
C ASN A 67 28.24 -2.69 5.24
N SER A 68 28.82 -1.58 4.78
CA SER A 68 28.63 -0.26 5.40
C SER A 68 27.20 0.26 5.30
N ALA A 69 26.47 -0.02 4.20
CA ALA A 69 25.08 0.37 4.05
C ALA A 69 24.19 -0.41 5.02
N SER A 70 24.40 -1.73 5.14
CA SER A 70 23.68 -2.56 6.12
C SER A 70 23.91 -2.08 7.56
N LEU A 71 25.15 -1.77 7.92
CA LEU A 71 25.48 -1.21 9.24
C LEU A 71 24.82 0.15 9.47
N THR A 72 24.80 1.02 8.47
CA THR A 72 24.15 2.34 8.55
C THR A 72 22.64 2.16 8.76
N MET A 73 22.01 1.26 8.00
CA MET A 73 20.59 0.96 8.13
C MET A 73 20.22 0.45 9.52
N LEU A 74 20.93 -0.59 9.99
CA LEU A 74 20.66 -1.23 11.27
C LEU A 74 20.93 -0.31 12.47
N ARG A 75 21.92 0.60 12.37
CA ARG A 75 22.28 1.50 13.48
C ARG A 75 21.45 2.77 13.56
N GLN A 76 21.01 3.30 12.41
CA GLN A 76 20.32 4.59 12.35
C GLN A 76 18.81 4.45 12.23
N TYR A 77 18.32 3.38 11.58
CA TYR A 77 16.93 3.28 11.15
C TYR A 77 16.18 2.07 11.72
N VAL A 78 16.89 1.14 12.36
CA VAL A 78 16.25 0.04 13.09
C VAL A 78 16.37 0.32 14.58
N PRO A 79 15.24 0.40 15.31
CA PRO A 79 15.28 0.66 16.74
C PRO A 79 15.85 -0.54 17.48
N GLN A 80 16.41 -0.27 18.66
CA GLN A 80 16.82 -1.31 19.59
C GLN A 80 15.61 -1.90 20.33
N PRO A 81 15.70 -3.15 20.80
CA PRO A 81 14.65 -3.78 21.60
C PRO A 81 14.22 -2.89 22.78
N ASN A 82 12.91 -2.75 23.00
CA ASN A 82 12.36 -1.92 24.08
C ASN A 82 11.46 -2.72 25.04
N GLN A 83 11.28 -4.02 24.78
CA GLN A 83 10.66 -4.98 25.69
C GLN A 83 11.76 -5.84 26.30
N MET A 84 11.66 -6.12 27.60
CA MET A 84 12.64 -6.97 28.27
C MET A 84 12.48 -8.42 27.78
N SER A 85 13.52 -8.94 27.12
CA SER A 85 13.65 -10.29 26.55
C SER A 85 13.67 -11.43 27.60
N GLY A 86 12.79 -11.36 28.61
CA GLY A 86 12.90 -12.26 29.76
C GLY A 86 11.65 -12.46 30.62
N MET A 87 10.52 -11.80 30.33
CA MET A 87 9.30 -12.01 31.15
C MET A 87 8.05 -12.43 30.37
N MET A 88 8.10 -12.49 29.04
CA MET A 88 6.99 -12.98 28.20
C MET A 88 7.41 -14.15 27.27
N GLY A 89 8.57 -14.76 27.51
CA GLY A 89 9.15 -15.84 26.70
C GLY A 89 8.99 -17.26 27.28
N MET A 90 8.24 -17.43 28.37
CA MET A 90 7.81 -18.77 28.79
C MET A 90 6.59 -19.19 27.97
N ASN A 91 6.78 -19.38 26.65
CA ASN A 91 5.89 -20.24 25.91
C ASN A 91 6.04 -21.65 26.52
N MET A 92 5.01 -22.06 27.26
CA MET A 92 4.76 -23.43 27.68
C MET A 92 5.07 -24.36 26.50
N ASN A 93 5.99 -25.31 26.70
CA ASN A 93 6.35 -26.45 25.83
C ASN A 93 7.69 -26.42 25.09
N GLY A 94 8.73 -25.76 25.60
CA GLY A 94 10.11 -26.28 25.52
C GLY A 94 10.65 -26.65 24.13
N GLN A 95 10.23 -25.93 23.09
CA GLN A 95 10.66 -26.18 21.71
C GLN A 95 11.33 -24.92 21.19
N PRO A 96 12.66 -24.92 20.93
CA PRO A 96 13.35 -23.81 20.29
C PRO A 96 12.87 -23.74 18.84
N THR A 97 12.01 -22.79 18.51
CA THR A 97 11.39 -22.72 17.17
C THR A 97 12.08 -21.76 16.21
N VAL A 98 13.34 -21.39 16.43
CA VAL A 98 14.03 -20.54 15.46
C VAL A 98 15.51 -20.89 15.33
N VAL A 99 15.97 -20.95 14.07
CA VAL A 99 17.41 -20.93 13.77
C VAL A 99 17.83 -19.46 13.74
N GLY A 100 18.20 -18.89 14.89
CA GLY A 100 18.75 -17.52 14.95
C GLY A 100 17.98 -16.53 15.83
N ALA A 101 16.67 -16.68 16.04
CA ALA A 101 15.95 -15.90 17.06
C ALA A 101 15.85 -16.68 18.37
N GLY A 102 16.99 -16.81 19.07
CA GLY A 102 17.01 -17.24 20.47
C GLY A 102 16.41 -16.14 21.34
N ASN A 103 15.50 -16.46 22.27
CA ASN A 103 14.97 -15.63 23.37
C ASN A 103 14.38 -14.23 23.06
N ASP A 104 14.68 -13.62 21.91
CA ASP A 104 14.58 -12.20 21.58
C ASP A 104 13.48 -11.91 20.54
N SER A 105 12.54 -12.83 20.36
CA SER A 105 11.35 -12.59 19.53
C SER A 105 10.37 -11.62 20.20
N ASN A 106 9.65 -10.82 19.39
CA ASN A 106 8.66 -9.85 19.88
C ASN A 106 9.22 -8.88 20.94
N ASN A 107 10.47 -8.46 20.74
CA ASN A 107 11.26 -7.68 21.69
C ASN A 107 11.10 -6.15 21.50
N TYR A 108 10.22 -5.72 20.60
CA TYR A 108 9.91 -4.31 20.36
C TYR A 108 8.41 -4.05 20.40
N LEU A 109 8.02 -2.97 21.06
CA LEU A 109 6.64 -2.48 21.10
C LEU A 109 6.60 -1.09 20.47
N ASP A 110 5.97 -1.00 19.29
CA ASP A 110 5.66 0.29 18.68
C ASP A 110 4.34 0.84 19.26
N LEU A 111 4.41 2.07 19.77
CA LEU A 111 3.32 2.84 20.38
C LEU A 111 2.83 4.00 19.49
N ARG A 112 3.38 4.16 18.27
CA ARG A 112 2.89 5.14 17.30
C ARG A 112 1.43 4.88 17.01
N LYS A 113 0.67 5.97 16.90
CA LYS A 113 -0.76 5.93 16.58
C LYS A 113 -0.96 6.23 15.12
N GLU A 114 -1.79 5.42 14.48
CA GLU A 114 -2.42 5.82 13.23
C GLU A 114 -3.31 7.04 13.49
N LEU A 115 -3.16 8.05 12.64
CA LEU A 115 -4.00 9.24 12.65
C LEU A 115 -4.78 9.27 11.35
N HIS A 116 -6.09 9.34 11.47
CA HIS A 116 -6.99 9.35 10.33
C HIS A 116 -8.07 10.40 10.54
N TYR A 117 -8.13 11.36 9.63
CA TYR A 117 -9.11 12.43 9.64
C TYR A 117 -9.90 12.37 8.36
N THR A 118 -11.23 12.38 8.50
CA THR A 118 -12.14 12.39 7.35
C THR A 118 -13.08 13.58 7.49
N ASP A 119 -13.03 14.45 6.49
CA ASP A 119 -13.92 15.60 6.36
C ASP A 119 -14.89 15.32 5.21
N GLN A 120 -16.19 15.37 5.46
CA GLN A 120 -17.18 15.13 4.41
C GLN A 120 -18.30 16.15 4.46
N GLY A 121 -18.76 16.58 3.30
CA GLY A 121 -19.85 17.53 3.16
C GLY A 121 -20.62 17.30 1.87
N ALA A 122 -21.93 17.48 1.95
CA ALA A 122 -22.80 17.44 0.78
C ALA A 122 -23.83 18.55 0.86
N ILE A 123 -24.08 19.19 -0.28
CA ILE A 123 -25.16 20.14 -0.46
C ILE A 123 -25.99 19.71 -1.66
N ARG A 124 -27.31 19.86 -1.52
CA ARG A 124 -28.26 19.67 -2.60
C ARG A 124 -29.24 20.83 -2.60
N VAL A 125 -29.50 21.37 -3.79
CA VAL A 125 -30.52 22.38 -4.01
C VAL A 125 -31.44 21.86 -5.11
N ASP A 126 -32.73 21.83 -4.79
CA ASP A 126 -33.80 21.46 -5.71
C ASP A 126 -34.66 22.68 -6.00
N HIS A 127 -35.11 22.84 -7.24
CA HIS A 127 -36.03 23.89 -7.63
C HIS A 127 -37.10 23.35 -8.58
N ASP A 128 -38.36 23.55 -8.18
CA ASP A 128 -39.53 23.29 -9.00
C ASP A 128 -39.92 24.56 -9.76
N PHE A 129 -39.92 24.47 -11.09
CA PHE A 129 -40.33 25.56 -11.95
C PHE A 129 -41.83 25.46 -12.25
N ASN A 130 -42.50 26.62 -12.33
CA ASN A 130 -43.94 26.74 -12.58
C ASN A 130 -44.43 26.13 -13.92
N ARG A 131 -43.54 25.62 -14.78
CA ARG A 131 -43.83 25.06 -16.11
C ARG A 131 -43.71 23.53 -16.18
N GLY A 132 -43.77 22.82 -15.05
CA GLY A 132 -43.65 21.36 -15.03
C GLY A 132 -42.22 20.88 -15.27
N SER A 133 -41.25 21.67 -14.85
CA SER A 133 -39.83 21.31 -14.89
C SER A 133 -39.27 21.33 -13.48
N THR A 134 -38.35 20.41 -13.19
CA THR A 134 -37.64 20.36 -11.91
C THR A 134 -36.17 20.26 -12.21
N ALA A 135 -35.35 21.04 -11.49
CA ALA A 135 -33.91 20.91 -11.55
C ALA A 135 -33.32 20.69 -10.18
N PHE A 136 -32.21 19.97 -10.15
CA PHE A 136 -31.41 19.84 -8.96
C PHE A 136 -29.94 20.00 -9.27
N ILE A 137 -29.22 20.51 -8.29
CA ILE A 137 -27.77 20.45 -8.24
C ILE A 137 -27.36 19.80 -6.92
N ARG A 138 -26.45 18.86 -7.00
CA ARG A 138 -25.81 18.22 -5.86
C ARG A 138 -24.31 18.38 -5.99
N TYR A 139 -23.66 18.79 -4.91
CA TYR A 139 -22.22 18.74 -4.79
C TYR A 139 -21.87 18.04 -3.48
N SER A 140 -20.94 17.10 -3.53
CA SER A 140 -20.37 16.46 -2.36
C SER A 140 -18.86 16.40 -2.47
N ALA A 141 -18.18 16.60 -1.35
CA ALA A 141 -16.75 16.48 -1.23
C ALA A 141 -16.41 15.67 0.03
N GLN A 142 -15.37 14.85 -0.07
CA GLN A 142 -14.77 14.12 1.03
C GLN A 142 -13.26 14.26 0.93
N GLY A 143 -12.65 14.73 2.01
CA GLY A 143 -11.21 14.72 2.22
C GLY A 143 -10.85 13.65 3.23
N GLU A 144 -9.75 12.95 3.00
CA GLU A 144 -9.16 11.98 3.91
C GLU A 144 -7.68 12.30 4.03
N HIS A 145 -7.24 12.62 5.23
CA HIS A 145 -5.83 12.92 5.49
C HIS A 145 -5.38 12.31 6.79
N GLY A 146 -4.09 11.97 6.88
CA GLY A 146 -3.60 11.27 8.04
C GLY A 146 -2.18 10.77 7.92
N PHE A 147 -1.84 9.92 8.87
CA PHE A 147 -0.57 9.23 8.96
C PHE A 147 -0.80 7.79 9.37
N ILE A 148 -0.24 6.87 8.59
CA ILE A 148 -0.29 5.44 8.85
C ILE A 148 1.15 5.00 9.17
N PRO A 149 1.46 4.68 10.44
CA PRO A 149 2.75 4.10 10.79
C PRO A 149 2.87 2.70 10.19
N GLU A 150 4.09 2.33 9.83
CA GLU A 150 4.38 1.01 9.29
C GLU A 150 5.56 0.38 10.02
N ASN A 151 5.45 -0.92 10.30
CA ASN A 151 6.47 -1.80 10.89
C ASN A 151 7.24 -1.18 12.07
N LEU A 152 8.31 -0.42 11.77
CA LEU A 152 9.21 0.18 12.75
C LEU A 152 9.16 1.73 12.69
N PRO A 153 9.47 2.42 13.79
CA PRO A 153 9.59 3.88 13.84
C PRO A 153 10.45 4.47 12.73
N GLY A 154 9.98 5.59 12.17
CA GLY A 154 10.62 6.26 11.04
C GLY A 154 10.15 5.76 9.68
N PHE A 155 9.33 4.71 9.63
CA PHE A 155 8.67 4.22 8.43
C PHE A 155 7.15 4.34 8.51
N GLY A 156 6.54 4.69 7.40
CA GLY A 156 5.12 4.96 7.29
C GLY A 156 4.86 6.00 6.22
N TYR A 157 3.61 6.39 6.07
CA TYR A 157 3.25 7.38 5.07
C TYR A 157 2.14 8.31 5.54
N TYR A 158 2.20 9.52 5.02
CA TYR A 158 1.11 10.46 5.05
C TYR A 158 0.27 10.28 3.80
N HIS A 159 -1.04 10.37 3.96
CA HIS A 159 -2.00 10.37 2.85
C HIS A 159 -2.83 11.65 2.88
N ASP A 160 -3.20 12.13 1.69
CA ASP A 160 -4.11 13.25 1.46
C ASP A 160 -4.92 12.96 0.19
N ASN A 161 -6.13 12.45 0.40
CA ASN A 161 -7.05 12.04 -0.64
C ASN A 161 -8.25 12.99 -0.68
N LEU A 162 -8.68 13.33 -1.89
CA LEU A 162 -9.82 14.19 -2.13
C LEU A 162 -10.75 13.54 -3.16
N ALA A 163 -11.97 13.25 -2.75
CA ALA A 163 -13.06 12.82 -3.60
C ALA A 163 -14.11 13.92 -3.73
N GLN A 164 -14.48 14.29 -4.96
CA GLN A 164 -15.48 15.31 -5.25
C GLN A 164 -16.46 14.79 -6.28
N GLN A 165 -17.75 15.06 -6.08
CA GLN A 165 -18.81 14.71 -7.01
C GLN A 165 -19.75 15.90 -7.18
N GLY A 166 -19.94 16.34 -8.42
CA GLY A 166 -20.97 17.29 -8.83
C GLY A 166 -21.98 16.60 -9.73
N VAL A 167 -23.27 16.80 -9.49
CA VAL A 167 -24.35 16.31 -10.34
C VAL A 167 -25.37 17.42 -10.55
N LEU A 168 -25.70 17.68 -11.81
CA LEU A 168 -26.80 18.52 -12.22
C LEU A 168 -27.83 17.64 -12.93
N GLY A 169 -29.10 17.77 -12.55
CA GLY A 169 -30.20 17.09 -13.21
C GLY A 169 -31.33 18.04 -13.55
N LEU A 170 -31.94 17.86 -14.72
CA LEU A 170 -33.08 18.62 -15.21
C LEU A 170 -34.13 17.63 -15.72
N SER A 171 -35.35 17.73 -15.22
CA SER A 171 -36.51 17.01 -15.74
C SER A 171 -37.52 18.02 -16.27
N THR A 172 -37.92 17.90 -17.52
CA THR A 172 -38.83 18.84 -18.19
C THR A 172 -39.96 18.09 -18.85
N VAL A 173 -41.21 18.39 -18.46
CA VAL A 173 -42.39 17.96 -19.20
C VAL A 173 -42.52 18.82 -20.46
N LEU A 174 -42.21 18.25 -21.62
CA LEU A 174 -42.27 18.94 -22.91
C LEU A 174 -43.71 19.03 -23.43
N SER A 175 -44.54 18.04 -23.11
CA SER A 175 -45.98 18.01 -23.38
C SER A 175 -46.68 17.04 -22.43
N SER A 176 -48.01 16.96 -22.45
CA SER A 176 -48.78 15.98 -21.65
C SER A 176 -48.43 14.52 -21.92
N ARG A 177 -47.59 14.25 -22.93
CA ARG A 177 -47.17 12.92 -23.37
C ARG A 177 -45.66 12.78 -23.50
N MET A 178 -44.86 13.80 -23.12
CA MET A 178 -43.40 13.78 -23.30
C MET A 178 -42.67 14.33 -22.08
N LEU A 179 -41.72 13.54 -21.59
CA LEU A 179 -40.80 13.90 -20.50
C LEU A 179 -39.36 13.76 -21.00
N ASN A 180 -38.58 14.82 -20.84
CA ASN A 180 -37.14 14.78 -21.05
C ASN A 180 -36.42 14.88 -19.70
N THR A 181 -35.40 14.05 -19.50
CA THR A 181 -34.55 14.08 -18.31
C THR A 181 -33.09 14.11 -18.74
N ALA A 182 -32.39 15.17 -18.38
CA ALA A 182 -30.98 15.37 -18.66
C ALA A 182 -30.19 15.41 -17.35
N THR A 183 -29.03 14.74 -17.31
CA THR A 183 -28.13 14.70 -16.17
C THR A 183 -26.69 14.93 -16.63
N LEU A 184 -25.97 15.79 -15.92
CA LEU A 184 -24.53 15.99 -16.05
C LEU A 184 -23.87 15.65 -14.71
N ALA A 185 -22.93 14.72 -14.71
CA ALA A 185 -22.16 14.33 -13.54
C ALA A 185 -20.67 14.55 -13.78
N ILE A 186 -19.97 15.04 -12.75
CA ILE A 186 -18.53 15.21 -12.71
C ILE A 186 -18.05 14.55 -11.43
N SER A 187 -17.05 13.66 -11.53
CA SER A 187 -16.41 13.02 -10.40
C SER A 187 -14.91 13.27 -10.48
N ARG A 188 -14.28 13.70 -9.39
CA ARG A 188 -12.84 13.88 -9.28
C ARG A 188 -12.31 13.12 -8.08
N LEU A 189 -11.30 12.30 -8.30
CA LEU A 189 -10.54 11.64 -7.25
C LEU A 189 -9.08 12.10 -7.37
N SER A 190 -8.50 12.56 -6.26
CA SER A 190 -7.08 12.88 -6.14
C SER A 190 -6.54 12.09 -4.96
N MET A 191 -5.43 11.39 -5.16
CA MET A 191 -4.76 10.61 -4.13
C MET A 191 -3.30 11.04 -4.06
N ASN A 192 -2.84 11.33 -2.85
CA ASN A 192 -1.48 11.75 -2.60
C ASN A 192 -0.92 10.97 -1.42
N HIS A 193 0.16 10.21 -1.63
CA HIS A 193 0.91 9.58 -0.54
C HIS A 193 2.35 10.07 -0.56
N THR A 194 2.90 10.29 0.64
CA THR A 194 4.32 10.63 0.84
C THR A 194 4.85 9.86 2.04
N THR A 195 6.06 9.30 1.93
CA THR A 195 6.77 8.62 3.02
C THR A 195 7.00 9.54 4.22
N GLU A 196 7.18 8.96 5.42
CA GLU A 196 7.51 9.71 6.63
C GLU A 196 8.83 10.50 6.49
N SER A 197 9.77 9.93 5.73
CA SER A 197 11.12 10.45 5.44
C SER A 197 11.14 11.53 4.37
N ALA A 198 10.06 11.69 3.58
CA ALA A 198 9.95 12.69 2.53
C ALA A 198 10.26 14.11 3.05
N ASN A 199 11.12 14.83 2.32
CA ASN A 199 11.59 16.19 2.62
C ASN A 199 12.32 16.35 3.97
N LYS A 200 12.62 15.27 4.71
CA LYS A 200 13.29 15.32 6.01
C LYS A 200 14.62 14.59 6.00
N ASN A 201 14.65 13.39 5.41
CA ASN A 201 15.80 12.52 5.52
C ASN A 201 16.01 11.68 4.26
N ASP A 202 17.15 11.90 3.58
CA ASP A 202 17.53 11.13 2.41
C ASP A 202 18.25 9.85 2.82
N ILE A 203 17.47 8.81 3.12
CA ILE A 203 17.99 7.51 3.57
C ILE A 203 18.73 6.80 2.44
N VAL A 204 18.23 6.91 1.21
CA VAL A 204 18.86 6.34 0.01
C VAL A 204 20.28 6.86 -0.18
N ASP A 205 20.47 8.18 -0.16
CA ASP A 205 21.77 8.80 -0.41
C ASP A 205 22.77 8.43 0.70
N GLN A 206 22.30 8.38 1.96
CA GLN A 206 23.11 7.93 3.10
C GLN A 206 23.55 6.46 2.99
N LEU A 207 22.73 5.60 2.38
CA LEU A 207 23.08 4.22 2.10
C LEU A 207 23.99 4.08 0.86
N GLY A 208 24.25 5.17 0.13
CA GLY A 208 25.06 5.18 -1.09
C GLY A 208 24.40 4.48 -2.28
N ILE A 209 23.07 4.34 -2.27
CA ILE A 209 22.33 3.65 -3.34
C ILE A 209 22.20 4.60 -4.54
N GLN A 210 22.93 4.29 -5.60
CA GLN A 210 22.93 5.08 -6.84
C GLN A 210 21.75 4.72 -7.75
N GLY A 211 21.35 5.68 -8.60
CA GLY A 211 20.35 5.44 -9.64
C GLY A 211 18.90 5.42 -9.15
N VAL A 212 18.63 5.95 -7.96
CA VAL A 212 17.26 6.17 -7.43
C VAL A 212 17.14 7.62 -6.91
N GLY A 213 15.96 8.04 -6.41
CA GLY A 213 15.72 9.43 -5.97
C GLY A 213 15.17 10.37 -7.06
N PHE A 214 14.67 9.80 -8.16
CA PHE A 214 13.95 10.57 -9.18
C PHE A 214 12.64 11.12 -8.59
N GLY A 215 12.52 12.45 -8.51
CA GLY A 215 11.36 13.11 -7.89
C GLY A 215 11.72 14.18 -6.86
N GLY A 216 13.01 14.33 -6.53
CA GLY A 216 13.50 15.34 -5.59
C GLY A 216 13.16 14.99 -4.13
N PRO A 217 13.24 15.96 -3.20
CA PRO A 217 13.08 15.71 -1.77
C PRO A 217 11.75 15.06 -1.36
N GLY A 218 10.69 15.25 -2.14
CA GLY A 218 9.39 14.60 -1.91
C GLY A 218 9.34 13.11 -2.25
N ALA A 219 10.40 12.58 -2.88
CA ALA A 219 10.54 11.17 -3.21
C ALA A 219 11.60 10.46 -2.36
N TRP A 220 12.15 11.12 -1.34
CA TRP A 220 13.03 10.49 -0.36
C TRP A 220 12.27 9.38 0.37
N GLY A 221 12.92 8.24 0.54
CA GLY A 221 12.33 7.04 1.11
C GLY A 221 13.43 6.10 1.58
N ALA A 222 13.02 4.98 2.18
CA ALA A 222 13.92 3.88 2.53
C ALA A 222 13.60 2.63 1.69
N PRO A 223 14.63 1.89 1.23
CA PRO A 223 14.41 0.58 0.65
C PRO A 223 13.76 -0.38 1.66
N TYR A 224 12.77 -1.13 1.19
CA TYR A 224 12.11 -2.16 1.98
C TYR A 224 12.96 -3.43 2.03
N PHE A 225 13.23 -3.91 3.25
CA PHE A 225 13.94 -5.15 3.50
C PHE A 225 13.13 -6.05 4.42
N THR A 226 13.18 -7.34 4.13
CA THR A 226 12.67 -8.39 5.00
C THR A 226 13.75 -9.44 5.16
N VAL A 227 14.10 -9.70 6.42
CA VAL A 227 14.96 -10.81 6.81
C VAL A 227 14.05 -11.78 7.54
N GLN A 228 14.17 -13.07 7.25
CA GLN A 228 13.38 -14.07 7.95
C GLN A 228 13.55 -13.89 9.47
N GLU A 229 12.45 -14.04 10.20
CA GLU A 229 12.38 -13.93 11.68
C GLU A 229 12.53 -12.52 12.28
N TYR A 230 12.89 -11.52 11.48
CA TYR A 230 12.86 -10.11 11.89
C TYR A 230 11.64 -9.39 11.30
N SER A 231 11.17 -8.36 12.01
CA SER A 231 10.19 -7.45 11.45
C SER A 231 10.78 -6.73 10.23
N PRO A 232 10.02 -6.58 9.14
CA PRO A 232 10.49 -5.84 7.98
C PRO A 232 10.77 -4.37 8.33
N PHE A 233 11.71 -3.76 7.64
CA PHE A 233 12.09 -2.36 7.83
C PHE A 233 12.28 -1.67 6.50
N GLY A 234 12.09 -0.35 6.48
CA GLY A 234 11.97 0.43 5.24
C GLY A 234 10.54 0.78 4.89
N ASP A 235 10.38 1.64 3.87
CA ASP A 235 9.07 2.09 3.39
C ASP A 235 8.46 1.00 2.50
N SER A 236 7.27 0.50 2.84
CA SER A 236 6.63 -0.51 1.99
C SER A 236 6.12 0.05 0.67
N TYR A 237 5.61 -0.87 -0.15
CA TYR A 237 4.91 -0.51 -1.37
C TYR A 237 3.77 0.51 -1.15
N SER A 238 3.06 0.46 -0.02
CA SER A 238 1.96 1.39 0.29
C SER A 238 2.45 2.81 0.55
N ALA A 239 3.69 2.94 1.05
CA ALA A 239 4.34 4.21 1.33
C ALA A 239 5.04 4.82 0.10
N THR A 240 4.94 4.19 -1.08
CA THR A 240 5.52 4.72 -2.31
C THR A 240 4.98 6.12 -2.59
N PRO A 241 5.84 7.14 -2.80
CA PRO A 241 5.40 8.48 -3.15
C PRO A 241 4.49 8.44 -4.38
N MET A 242 3.25 8.85 -4.22
CA MET A 242 2.26 8.85 -5.30
C MET A 242 1.50 10.16 -5.33
N HIS A 243 1.27 10.68 -6.53
CA HIS A 243 0.36 11.80 -6.74
C HIS A 243 -0.43 11.55 -8.03
N ALA A 244 -1.61 10.94 -7.85
CA ALA A 244 -2.49 10.50 -8.92
C ALA A 244 -3.84 11.22 -8.83
N TRP A 245 -4.40 11.59 -9.98
CA TRP A 245 -5.74 12.14 -10.03
C TRP A 245 -6.46 11.71 -11.30
N ASP A 246 -7.77 11.52 -11.17
CA ASP A 246 -8.68 11.22 -12.26
C ASP A 246 -9.93 12.11 -12.16
N THR A 247 -10.43 12.54 -13.30
CA THR A 247 -11.66 13.32 -13.43
C THR A 247 -12.52 12.70 -14.52
N ILE A 248 -13.71 12.27 -14.14
CA ILE A 248 -14.71 11.66 -15.01
C ILE A 248 -15.83 12.66 -15.22
N ILE A 249 -16.20 12.89 -16.47
CA ILE A 249 -17.35 13.71 -16.86
C ILE A 249 -18.32 12.83 -17.62
N GLU A 250 -19.60 12.90 -17.25
CA GLU A 250 -20.64 12.05 -17.77
C GLU A 250 -21.92 12.86 -18.04
N GLY A 251 -22.40 12.80 -19.29
CA GLY A 251 -23.67 13.36 -19.72
C GLY A 251 -24.65 12.24 -20.09
N ARG A 252 -25.87 12.33 -19.54
CA ARG A 252 -27.00 11.46 -19.90
C ARG A 252 -28.18 12.31 -20.31
N ASP A 253 -28.86 11.89 -21.37
CA ASP A 253 -30.16 12.43 -21.75
C ASP A 253 -31.11 11.26 -22.03
N SER A 254 -32.35 11.35 -21.53
CA SER A 254 -33.40 10.43 -21.93
C SER A 254 -34.72 11.13 -22.21
N LEU A 255 -35.35 10.71 -23.30
CA LEU A 255 -36.64 11.18 -23.76
C LEU A 255 -37.64 10.03 -23.66
N THR A 256 -38.65 10.20 -22.81
CA THR A 256 -39.79 9.29 -22.70
C THR A 256 -41.01 9.93 -23.31
N PHE A 257 -41.71 9.20 -24.19
CA PHE A 257 -42.97 9.65 -24.76
C PHE A 257 -44.05 8.56 -24.72
N GLN A 258 -45.30 8.99 -24.55
CA GLN A 258 -46.46 8.13 -24.43
C GLN A 258 -47.43 8.35 -25.58
N THR A 259 -47.70 7.29 -26.34
CA THR A 259 -48.68 7.27 -27.43
C THR A 259 -49.81 6.30 -27.07
N GLY A 260 -50.93 6.84 -26.58
CA GLY A 260 -52.06 6.03 -26.10
C GLY A 260 -51.68 5.20 -24.86
N LYS A 261 -51.80 3.87 -24.96
CA LYS A 261 -51.38 2.92 -23.91
C LYS A 261 -49.91 2.47 -24.05
N HIS A 262 -49.17 3.01 -25.02
CA HIS A 262 -47.79 2.62 -25.30
C HIS A 262 -46.81 3.69 -24.81
N THR A 263 -45.71 3.26 -24.20
CA THR A 263 -44.60 4.11 -23.75
C THR A 263 -43.33 3.72 -24.50
N SER A 264 -42.59 4.72 -24.98
CA SER A 264 -41.30 4.55 -25.63
C SER A 264 -40.26 5.42 -24.93
N ASN A 265 -39.04 4.91 -24.79
CA ASN A 265 -37.92 5.62 -24.16
C ASN A 265 -36.69 5.55 -25.08
N SER A 266 -36.00 6.67 -25.23
CA SER A 266 -34.74 6.78 -25.97
C SER A 266 -33.72 7.47 -25.08
N ALA A 267 -32.50 6.96 -25.03
CA ALA A 267 -31.43 7.52 -24.17
C ALA A 267 -30.12 7.68 -24.94
N ALA A 268 -29.41 8.77 -24.64
CA ALA A 268 -28.08 9.08 -25.14
C ALA A 268 -27.10 9.24 -23.98
N PHE A 269 -25.88 8.72 -24.17
CA PHE A 269 -24.80 8.77 -23.19
C PHE A 269 -23.51 9.30 -23.83
N THR A 270 -22.86 10.24 -23.15
CA THR A 270 -21.51 10.70 -23.50
C THR A 270 -20.67 10.78 -22.23
N GLY A 271 -19.42 10.34 -22.31
CA GLY A 271 -18.49 10.45 -21.18
C GLY A 271 -17.05 10.59 -21.62
N GLY A 272 -16.27 11.25 -20.77
CA GLY A 272 -14.83 11.45 -20.95
C GLY A 272 -14.10 11.36 -19.62
N THR A 273 -12.89 10.82 -19.65
CA THR A 273 -11.97 10.81 -18.51
C THR A 273 -10.74 11.66 -18.82
N SER A 274 -10.21 12.31 -17.79
CA SER A 274 -8.95 13.03 -17.87
C SER A 274 -8.17 12.85 -16.57
N GLY A 275 -6.92 12.41 -16.68
CA GLY A 275 -6.07 12.19 -15.52
C GLY A 275 -4.60 12.06 -15.90
N ARG A 276 -3.73 12.02 -14.89
CA ARG A 276 -2.27 11.89 -15.09
C ARG A 276 -1.85 10.54 -15.71
N CYS A 277 -2.77 9.58 -15.80
CA CYS A 277 -2.58 8.25 -16.42
C CYS A 277 -3.48 7.98 -17.65
N GLY A 278 -3.90 9.01 -18.38
CA GLY A 278 -4.51 8.88 -19.71
C GLY A 278 -5.95 9.40 -19.81
N ALA A 279 -6.30 9.93 -20.99
CA ALA A 279 -7.64 10.42 -21.32
C ALA A 279 -8.31 9.49 -22.35
N SER A 280 -9.57 9.14 -22.13
CA SER A 280 -10.36 8.34 -23.07
C SER A 280 -11.80 8.86 -23.13
N PHE A 281 -12.34 8.99 -24.34
CA PHE A 281 -13.73 9.41 -24.58
C PHE A 281 -14.51 8.24 -25.16
N ARG A 282 -15.70 7.95 -24.62
CA ARG A 282 -16.59 6.91 -25.13
C ARG A 282 -18.02 7.45 -25.22
N THR A 283 -18.54 7.51 -26.44
CA THR A 283 -19.96 7.83 -26.71
C THR A 283 -20.68 6.53 -27.07
N VAL A 284 -21.79 6.25 -26.40
CA VAL A 284 -22.63 5.08 -26.68
C VAL A 284 -24.08 5.54 -26.79
N ALA A 285 -24.69 5.34 -27.96
CA ALA A 285 -26.11 5.54 -28.15
C ALA A 285 -26.81 4.19 -28.01
N THR A 286 -27.75 4.06 -27.07
CA THR A 286 -28.57 2.86 -26.91
C THR A 286 -30.03 3.20 -27.16
N THR A 287 -30.56 2.73 -28.29
CA THR A 287 -31.99 2.74 -28.59
C THR A 287 -32.60 1.43 -28.09
N SER A 288 -33.42 1.47 -27.04
CA SER A 288 -34.25 0.33 -26.64
C SER A 288 -35.64 0.45 -27.23
N SER A 289 -35.99 -0.43 -28.18
CA SER A 289 -37.35 -0.56 -28.72
C SER A 289 -38.28 -1.20 -27.68
N PRO A 290 -39.55 -0.76 -27.55
CA PRO A 290 -40.49 -1.36 -26.61
C PRO A 290 -40.89 -2.77 -27.04
N SER A 291 -40.86 -3.72 -26.10
CA SER A 291 -41.44 -5.05 -26.30
C SER A 291 -42.96 -4.93 -26.40
N ALA A 292 -43.52 -5.23 -27.57
CA ALA A 292 -44.95 -5.39 -27.72
C ALA A 292 -45.40 -6.67 -26.99
N SER A 293 -46.18 -6.52 -25.92
CA SER A 293 -46.90 -7.65 -25.33
C SER A 293 -48.12 -7.96 -26.22
N PRO A 294 -48.24 -9.16 -26.82
CA PRO A 294 -49.41 -9.51 -27.60
C PRO A 294 -50.56 -9.85 -26.65
N HIS A 295 -51.62 -9.05 -26.68
CA HIS A 295 -52.91 -9.43 -26.13
C HIS A 295 -53.62 -10.29 -27.17
N LYS A 296 -53.79 -11.59 -26.88
CA LYS A 296 -54.66 -12.47 -27.67
C LYS A 296 -56.13 -12.16 -27.34
N PRO A 297 -57.05 -12.27 -28.33
CA PRO A 297 -58.48 -12.03 -28.14
C PRO A 297 -59.13 -13.03 -27.19
#